data_AF-A0A9Q1BX72-F1
#
_entry.id   AF-A0A9Q1BX72-F1
#
_cell.length_a   1.000
_cell.length_b   1.000
_cell.length_c   1.000
_cell.angle_alpha   90.00
_cell.angle_beta   90.00
_cell.angle_gamma   90.00
#
_symmetry.space_group_name_H-M   'P 1'
#
loop_
_entity.id
_entity.type
_entity.pdbx_description
1 polymer ?
#
loop_
_entity_poly.entity_id
_entity_poly.type
_entity_poly.pdbx_seq_one_letter_code
_entity_poly.pdbx_strand_id
1 'polypeptide(L)'
;MIPYSNERNPFIEKFTWKSNIIPGIFCRLDFFLISKHLKLNVRSDGFIPGFCSDHSFVVLELTAGTLKRGPGFWKMNNSLLNDDNYLNLINCALIRGLEIMQNAIKMGLFKVYGSYGNDPL
;
A
#
# COMPACT_ATOMS: atom_id res chain seq x y z
N MET A 1 -9.92 -10.37 17.09
CA MET A 1 -9.19 -10.49 15.80
C MET A 1 -8.19 -9.34 15.78
N ILE A 2 -6.89 -9.63 15.65
CA ILE A 2 -5.82 -8.61 15.79
C ILE A 2 -5.25 -8.33 14.38
N PRO A 3 -5.04 -7.07 13.97
CA PRO A 3 -4.36 -6.73 12.73
C PRO A 3 -3.00 -7.43 12.61
N TYR A 4 -2.68 -7.99 11.45
CA TYR A 4 -1.46 -8.79 11.27
C TYR A 4 -0.17 -8.02 11.65
N SER A 5 -0.11 -6.74 11.29
CA SER A 5 1.03 -5.87 11.58
C SER A 5 1.22 -5.61 13.08
N ASN A 6 0.14 -5.65 13.89
CA ASN A 6 0.23 -5.55 15.36
C ASN A 6 0.81 -6.84 15.97
N GLU A 7 0.53 -8.01 15.40
CA GLU A 7 1.10 -9.27 15.91
C GLU A 7 2.62 -9.34 15.70
N ARG A 8 3.10 -8.79 14.58
CA ARG A 8 4.54 -8.81 14.23
C ARG A 8 5.32 -7.72 14.96
N ASN A 9 4.65 -6.62 15.29
CA ASN A 9 5.29 -5.46 15.88
C ASN A 9 4.39 -4.78 16.93
N PRO A 10 4.20 -5.45 18.09
CA PRO A 10 3.21 -5.03 19.08
C PRO A 10 3.58 -3.75 19.82
N PHE A 11 4.83 -3.31 19.76
CA PHE A 11 5.35 -2.16 20.51
C PHE A 11 5.62 -0.94 19.63
N ILE A 12 5.43 -1.03 18.30
CA ILE A 12 5.61 0.13 17.43
C ILE A 12 4.23 0.69 17.08
N GLU A 13 3.99 1.91 17.58
CA GLU A 13 2.84 2.72 17.22
C GLU A 13 2.98 3.15 15.76
N LYS A 14 2.23 2.50 14.88
CA LYS A 14 2.17 2.82 13.46
C LYS A 14 0.76 3.26 13.11
N PHE A 15 0.64 4.49 12.64
CA PHE A 15 -0.62 5.07 12.19
C PHE A 15 -0.72 4.97 10.67
N THR A 16 -1.93 4.74 10.17
CA THR A 16 -2.19 4.72 8.73
C THR A 16 -3.01 5.93 8.32
N TRP A 17 -3.51 6.72 9.27
CA TRP A 17 -4.25 7.93 9.02
C TRP A 17 -3.80 9.05 9.95
N LYS A 18 -3.77 10.29 9.44
CA LYS A 18 -3.56 11.51 10.21
C LYS A 18 -4.68 12.51 9.93
N SER A 19 -5.15 13.22 10.94
CA SER A 19 -6.13 14.28 10.70
C SER A 19 -5.49 15.45 9.96
N ASN A 20 -6.09 15.84 8.84
CA ASN A 20 -5.72 17.07 8.14
C ASN A 20 -6.33 18.33 8.80
N ILE A 21 -7.28 18.17 9.72
CA ILE A 21 -8.03 19.27 10.34
C ILE A 21 -7.51 19.56 11.75
N ILE A 22 -7.30 18.52 12.56
CA ILE A 22 -6.89 18.66 13.96
C ILE A 22 -5.45 18.14 14.10
N PRO A 23 -4.47 19.02 14.36
CA PRO A 23 -3.08 18.62 14.52
C PRO A 23 -2.90 17.61 15.66
N GLY A 24 -2.02 16.63 15.46
CA GLY A 24 -1.65 15.66 16.50
C GLY A 24 -2.60 14.47 16.64
N ILE A 25 -3.68 14.39 15.86
CA ILE A 25 -4.54 13.19 15.83
C ILE A 25 -4.03 12.22 14.78
N PHE A 26 -3.70 11.02 15.23
CA PHE A 26 -3.27 9.90 14.40
C PHE A 26 -4.06 8.64 14.75
N CYS A 27 -4.45 7.86 13.74
CA CYS A 27 -5.19 6.62 13.93
C CYS A 27 -4.66 5.51 13.01
N ARG A 28 -4.91 4.26 13.40
CA ARG A 28 -4.68 3.08 12.56
C ARG A 28 -6.02 2.57 12.05
N LEU A 29 -6.38 2.93 10.83
CA LEU A 29 -7.66 2.59 10.22
C LEU A 29 -7.54 1.46 9.20
N ASP A 30 -6.35 1.26 8.65
CA ASP A 30 -6.11 0.37 7.51
C ASP A 30 -5.28 -0.85 7.97
N PHE A 31 -5.74 -2.06 7.64
CA PHE A 31 -5.04 -3.29 7.98
C PHE A 31 -5.47 -4.46 7.08
N PHE A 32 -4.55 -5.42 6.92
CA PHE A 32 -4.86 -6.73 6.37
C PHE A 32 -5.18 -7.72 7.48
N LEU A 33 -6.27 -8.45 7.29
CA LEU A 33 -6.59 -9.65 8.04
C LEU A 33 -6.15 -10.85 7.23
N ILE A 34 -5.28 -11.69 7.78
CA ILE A 34 -4.78 -12.88 7.10
C ILE A 34 -5.04 -14.14 7.93
N SER A 35 -5.20 -15.27 7.25
CA SER A 35 -5.32 -16.55 7.93
C SER A 35 -3.97 -16.98 8.52
N LYS A 36 -4.02 -17.82 9.56
CA LYS A 36 -2.81 -18.40 10.18
C LYS A 36 -1.94 -19.16 9.17
N HIS A 37 -2.55 -19.78 8.16
CA HIS A 37 -1.82 -20.49 7.11
C HIS A 37 -1.06 -19.54 6.19
N LEU A 38 -1.66 -18.40 5.82
CA LEU A 38 -1.03 -17.42 4.93
C LEU A 38 0.11 -16.64 5.61
N LYS A 39 0.14 -16.62 6.95
CA LYS A 39 1.20 -15.98 7.74
C LYS A 39 2.61 -16.47 7.38
N LEU A 40 2.76 -17.75 7.06
CA LEU A 40 4.05 -18.33 6.66
C LEU A 40 4.53 -17.84 5.29
N ASN A 41 3.61 -17.33 4.47
CA ASN A 41 3.91 -16.80 3.14
C ASN A 41 4.20 -15.31 3.16
N VAL A 42 4.10 -14.62 4.30
CA VAL A 42 4.37 -13.18 4.35
C VAL A 42 5.88 -12.93 4.27
N ARG A 43 6.31 -12.30 3.18
CA ARG A 43 7.69 -11.89 2.96
C ARG A 43 8.01 -10.62 3.72
N SER A 44 7.18 -9.60 3.56
CA SER A 44 7.32 -8.31 4.23
C SER A 44 5.96 -7.66 4.46
N ASP A 45 5.90 -6.76 5.42
CA ASP A 45 4.76 -5.90 5.69
C ASP A 45 5.25 -4.51 6.09
N GLY A 46 4.49 -3.48 5.74
CA GLY A 46 4.95 -2.10 5.95
C GLY A 46 3.89 -1.06 5.65
N PHE A 47 4.35 0.18 5.63
CA PHE A 47 3.53 1.34 5.29
C PHE A 47 4.35 2.32 4.46
N ILE A 48 3.69 2.91 3.47
CA ILE A 48 4.26 3.93 2.59
C ILE A 48 3.41 5.20 2.76
N PRO A 49 4.01 6.37 3.06
CA PRO A 49 3.25 7.62 3.15
C PRO A 49 2.42 7.85 1.89
N GLY A 50 1.14 8.17 2.04
CA GLY A 50 0.27 8.45 0.90
C GLY A 50 0.58 9.80 0.28
N PHE A 51 0.48 9.87 -1.04
CA PHE A 51 0.60 11.11 -1.78
C PHE A 51 -0.72 11.87 -1.76
N CYS A 52 -0.70 13.15 -1.35
CA CYS A 52 -1.88 14.00 -1.26
C CYS A 52 -3.08 13.33 -0.55
N SER A 53 -2.77 12.49 0.44
CA SER A 53 -3.74 11.71 1.20
C SER A 53 -3.41 11.84 2.68
N ASP A 54 -4.45 11.87 3.51
CA ASP A 54 -4.36 11.67 4.95
C ASP A 54 -4.07 10.21 5.33
N HIS A 55 -4.19 9.28 4.37
CA HIS A 55 -3.86 7.88 4.56
C HIS A 55 -2.44 7.54 4.10
N SER A 56 -1.79 6.62 4.80
CA SER A 56 -0.62 5.89 4.34
C SER A 56 -1.06 4.55 3.75
N PHE A 57 -0.41 4.13 2.67
CA PHE A 57 -0.64 2.83 2.09
C PHE A 57 -0.13 1.73 3.01
N VAL A 58 -0.96 0.74 3.32
CA VAL A 58 -0.52 -0.48 4.00
C VAL A 58 -0.07 -1.48 2.95
N VAL A 59 1.13 -2.03 3.11
CA VAL A 59 1.74 -2.95 2.16
C VAL A 59 1.90 -4.32 2.81
N LEU A 60 1.50 -5.36 2.08
CA LEU A 60 1.70 -6.75 2.45
C LEU A 60 2.29 -7.49 1.24
N GLU A 61 3.51 -7.96 1.37
CA GLU A 61 4.18 -8.76 0.36
C GLU A 61 4.03 -10.25 0.70
N LEU A 62 3.42 -11.00 -0.21
CA LEU A 62 3.22 -12.44 -0.07
C LEU A 62 4.09 -13.21 -1.06
N THR A 63 4.74 -14.26 -0.57
CA THR A 63 5.41 -15.25 -1.40
C THR A 63 4.41 -16.34 -1.75
N ALA A 64 3.93 -16.34 -2.99
CA ALA A 64 3.21 -17.49 -3.51
C ALA A 64 4.21 -18.63 -3.76
N GLY A 65 4.03 -19.77 -3.10
CA GLY A 65 4.77 -20.98 -3.46
C GLY A 65 4.42 -21.40 -4.89
N THR A 66 5.26 -22.22 -5.51
CA THR A 66 4.95 -22.93 -6.76
C THR A 66 3.94 -24.04 -6.48
N LEU A 67 2.75 -23.68 -5.99
CA LEU A 67 1.65 -24.60 -5.81
C LEU A 67 1.04 -24.87 -7.19
N LYS A 68 0.95 -26.15 -7.56
CA LYS A 68 0.20 -26.57 -8.73
C LYS A 68 -1.25 -26.13 -8.47
N ARG A 69 -1.70 -25.07 -9.15
CA ARG A 69 -3.04 -24.52 -8.95
C ARG A 69 -4.05 -25.64 -9.16
N GLY A 70 -4.96 -25.81 -8.21
CA GLY A 70 -6.11 -26.68 -8.39
C GLY A 70 -7.04 -26.15 -9.47
N PRO A 71 -8.12 -26.87 -9.82
CA PRO A 71 -9.08 -26.48 -10.86
C PRO A 71 -9.95 -25.26 -10.49
N GLY A 72 -9.53 -24.43 -9.55
CA GLY A 72 -10.24 -23.24 -9.12
C GLY A 72 -10.39 -22.26 -10.28
N PHE A 73 -11.63 -21.88 -10.57
CA PHE A 73 -11.94 -20.84 -11.54
C PHE A 73 -11.79 -19.47 -10.89
N TRP A 74 -10.70 -18.77 -11.21
CA TRP A 74 -10.68 -17.32 -11.06
C TRP A 74 -11.24 -16.71 -12.34
N LYS A 75 -12.49 -16.21 -12.29
CA LYS A 75 -13.10 -15.48 -13.40
C LYS A 75 -12.90 -13.98 -13.20
N MET A 76 -11.76 -13.47 -13.67
CA MET A 76 -11.58 -12.04 -13.87
C MET A 76 -12.16 -11.68 -15.24
N ASN A 77 -12.87 -10.55 -15.34
CA ASN A 77 -13.29 -10.05 -16.65
C ASN A 77 -12.08 -9.48 -17.39
N ASN A 78 -11.40 -10.34 -18.14
CA ASN A 78 -10.22 -9.95 -18.91
C ASN A 78 -10.57 -9.20 -20.20
N SER A 79 -11.85 -9.01 -20.54
CA SER A 79 -12.23 -8.25 -21.74
C SER A 79 -11.75 -6.80 -21.66
N LEU A 80 -11.76 -6.22 -20.45
CA LEU A 80 -11.28 -4.87 -20.18
C LEU A 80 -9.78 -4.71 -20.45
N LEU A 81 -9.01 -5.79 -20.37
CA LEU A 81 -7.56 -5.75 -20.67
C LEU A 81 -7.29 -5.56 -22.17
N ASN A 82 -8.28 -5.75 -23.03
CA ASN A 82 -8.20 -5.54 -24.47
C ASN A 82 -9.10 -4.36 -24.92
N ASP A 83 -9.74 -3.66 -24.00
CA ASP A 83 -10.56 -2.50 -24.33
C ASP A 83 -9.65 -1.27 -24.41
N ASP A 84 -9.42 -0.79 -25.64
CA ASP A 84 -8.49 0.31 -25.90
C ASP A 84 -8.86 1.58 -25.11
N ASN A 85 -10.17 1.85 -24.94
CA ASN A 85 -10.62 3.02 -24.20
C ASN A 85 -10.29 2.89 -22.71
N TYR A 86 -10.54 1.72 -22.12
CA TYR A 86 -10.18 1.42 -20.74
C TYR A 86 -8.67 1.53 -20.51
N LEU A 87 -7.87 0.91 -21.38
CA LEU A 87 -6.41 0.99 -21.30
C LEU A 87 -5.92 2.43 -21.41
N ASN A 88 -6.46 3.20 -22.35
CA ASN A 88 -6.11 4.60 -22.53
C ASN A 88 -6.47 5.44 -21.30
N LEU A 89 -7.67 5.26 -20.73
CA LEU A 89 -8.09 5.96 -19.51
C LEU A 89 -7.18 5.66 -18.32
N ILE A 90 -6.82 4.38 -18.12
CA ILE A 90 -5.88 4.00 -17.06
C ILE A 90 -4.50 4.61 -17.30
N ASN A 91 -3.96 4.49 -18.51
CA ASN A 91 -2.64 5.02 -18.83
C ASN A 91 -2.59 6.54 -18.65
N CYS A 92 -3.60 7.26 -19.12
CA CYS A 92 -3.73 8.70 -18.91
C CYS A 92 -3.80 9.06 -17.42
N ALA A 93 -4.57 8.33 -16.62
CA ALA A 93 -4.65 8.56 -15.18
C ALA A 93 -3.32 8.30 -14.47
N LEU A 94 -2.60 7.24 -14.84
CA LEU A 94 -1.29 6.90 -14.30
C LEU A 94 -0.24 7.95 -14.66
N ILE A 95 -0.17 8.36 -15.93
CA ILE A 95 0.75 9.40 -16.40
C ILE A 95 0.48 10.72 -15.68
N ARG A 96 -0.78 11.15 -15.61
CA ARG A 96 -1.18 12.37 -14.91
C ARG A 96 -0.80 12.31 -13.43
N GLY A 97 -1.02 11.17 -12.77
CA GLY A 97 -0.61 10.96 -11.39
C GLY A 97 0.91 11.09 -11.21
N LEU A 98 1.70 10.47 -12.10
CA LEU A 98 3.17 10.56 -12.09
C LEU A 98 3.66 11.99 -12.29
N GLU A 99 3.08 12.75 -13.22
CA GLU A 99 3.41 14.15 -13.46
C GLU A 99 3.15 15.01 -12.24
N ILE A 100 1.97 14.85 -11.61
CA ILE A 100 1.62 15.58 -10.38
C ILE A 100 2.64 15.27 -9.27
N MET A 101 3.00 13.99 -9.08
CA MET A 101 3.99 13.59 -8.08
C MET A 101 5.38 14.18 -8.36
N GLN A 102 5.85 14.10 -9.61
CA GLN A 102 7.15 14.66 -10.00
C GLN A 102 7.21 16.17 -9.81
N ASN A 103 6.14 16.89 -10.17
CA ASN A 103 6.05 18.33 -9.98
C ASN A 103 6.04 18.71 -8.50
N ALA A 104 5.29 17.97 -7.67
CA ALA A 104 5.29 18.18 -6.22
C ALA A 104 6.70 17.99 -5.61
N ILE A 105 7.44 16.98 -6.06
CA ILE A 105 8.84 16.75 -5.63
C ILE A 105 9.73 17.93 -6.08
N LYS A 106 9.64 18.36 -7.34
CA LYS A 106 10.42 19.51 -7.87
C LYS A 106 10.15 20.81 -7.12
N MET A 107 8.90 21.04 -6.72
CA MET A 107 8.50 22.23 -5.95
C MET A 107 8.91 22.16 -4.47
N GLY A 108 9.58 21.08 -4.03
CA GLY A 108 9.98 20.90 -2.64
C GLY A 108 8.81 20.63 -1.68
N LEU A 109 7.63 20.32 -2.22
CA LEU A 109 6.42 20.02 -1.42
C LEU A 109 6.50 18.64 -0.75
N PHE A 110 7.52 17.85 -1.07
CA PHE A 110 7.78 16.56 -0.46
C PHE A 110 9.28 16.34 -0.29
N LYS A 111 9.72 15.95 0.92
CA LYS A 111 11.05 15.36 1.10
C LYS A 111 10.95 13.88 0.74
N VAL A 112 11.75 13.42 -0.21
CA VAL A 112 11.96 11.98 -0.41
C VAL A 112 12.62 11.47 0.87
N TYR A 113 11.84 10.86 1.75
CA TYR A 113 12.40 10.07 2.84
C TYR A 113 13.05 8.85 2.19
N GLY A 114 14.38 8.91 2.04
CA GLY A 114 15.19 7.78 1.63
C GLY A 114 14.93 6.58 2.54
N SER A 115 15.14 5.39 1.98
CA SER A 115 15.00 4.08 2.61
C SER A 115 15.04 4.07 4.14
N TYR A 116 14.05 3.44 4.78
CA TYR A 116 14.09 3.09 6.21
C TYR A 116 15.48 2.55 6.59
N GLY A 117 16.29 3.42 7.17
CA GLY A 117 17.70 3.23 7.35
C GLY A 117 18.21 4.34 8.26
N ASN A 118 18.01 4.14 9.55
CA ASN A 118 18.61 4.86 10.67
C ASN A 118 18.27 6.36 10.77
N ASP A 119 17.11 6.65 11.38
CA ASP A 119 16.99 7.87 12.20
C ASP A 119 16.88 7.44 13.68
N PRO A 120 17.64 8.05 14.61
CA PRO A 120 17.61 7.69 16.01
C PRO A 120 16.34 8.19 16.70
N LEU A 121 15.90 7.40 17.69
CA LEU A 121 14.79 7.54 18.64
C LEU A 121 14.23 8.96 18.85
#